data_AF-A0A140PU97-F1
#
_entry.id   AF-A0A140PU97-F1
#
_cell.length_a   1.000
_cell.length_b   1.000
_cell.length_c   1.000
_cell.angle_alpha   90.00
_cell.angle_beta   90.00
_cell.angle_gamma   90.00
#
_symmetry.space_group_name_H-M   'P 1'
#
loop_
_entity.id
_entity.type
_entity.pdbx_description
1 polymer ?
#
loop_
_entity_poly.entity_id
_entity_poly.type
_entity_poly.pdbx_seq_one_letter_code
_entity_poly.pdbx_strand_id
1 'polypeptide(L)'
;MDNYKWNPDAWREYLNLVAQNKINIVEKIINLIEDILKNGALKGIGKPERLKHTKNKILYSRRIDQYNRLIYGIEAETNKPYFISCIGHYKNLKEILKRVEDIELK
;
A
#
# COMPACT_ATOMS: atom_id res chain seq x y z
N MET A 1 17.60 -4.29 9.24
CA MET A 1 16.73 -5.24 8.51
C MET A 1 15.43 -4.51 8.21
N ASP A 2 15.08 -4.33 6.95
CA ASP A 2 13.91 -3.51 6.58
C ASP A 2 12.62 -4.22 6.98
N ASN A 3 11.71 -3.50 7.64
CA ASN A 3 10.44 -4.04 8.13
C ASN A 3 9.34 -4.06 7.05
N TYR A 4 9.57 -3.41 5.91
CA TYR A 4 8.67 -3.31 4.76
C TYR A 4 9.46 -2.91 3.50
N LYS A 5 8.84 -3.01 2.33
CA LYS A 5 9.39 -2.54 1.04
C LYS A 5 8.37 -1.69 0.28
N TRP A 6 8.86 -0.89 -0.66
CA TRP A 6 8.04 -0.10 -1.57
C TRP A 6 8.27 -0.52 -3.02
N ASN A 7 7.20 -0.49 -3.81
CA ASN A 7 7.33 -0.36 -5.25
C ASN A 7 7.98 0.99 -5.60
N PRO A 8 8.90 1.05 -6.58
CA PRO A 8 9.56 2.30 -6.96
C PRO A 8 8.58 3.43 -7.32
N ASP A 9 7.46 3.13 -7.97
CA ASP A 9 6.47 4.14 -8.32
C ASP A 9 5.68 4.60 -7.10
N ALA A 10 5.33 3.70 -6.20
CA ALA A 10 4.69 4.04 -4.93
C ALA A 10 5.59 4.92 -4.04
N TRP A 11 6.90 4.67 -4.07
CA TRP A 11 7.87 5.52 -3.40
C TRP A 11 7.92 6.93 -4.03
N ARG A 12 7.93 7.03 -5.36
CA ARG A 12 7.85 8.33 -6.07
C ARG A 12 6.54 9.07 -5.77
N GLU A 13 5.42 8.35 -5.71
CA GLU A 13 4.12 8.92 -5.30
C GLU A 13 4.20 9.54 -3.91
N TYR A 14 4.79 8.84 -2.94
CA TYR A 14 5.01 9.36 -1.60
C TYR A 14 5.92 10.60 -1.59
N LEU A 15 7.05 10.56 -2.30
CA LEU A 15 7.97 11.70 -2.40
C LEU A 15 7.30 12.92 -3.04
N ASN A 16 6.46 12.72 -4.05
CA ASN A 16 5.71 13.81 -4.69
C ASN A 16 4.72 14.46 -3.71
N LEU A 17 4.07 13.68 -2.83
CA LEU A 17 3.20 14.23 -1.79
C LEU A 17 4.00 15.09 -0.78
N VAL A 18 5.21 14.66 -0.41
CA VAL A 18 6.13 15.46 0.41
C VAL A 18 6.51 16.76 -0.29
N ALA A 19 6.94 16.68 -1.56
CA ALA A 19 7.34 17.85 -2.35
C ALA A 19 6.19 18.86 -2.55
N GLN A 20 4.94 18.39 -2.62
CA GLN A 20 3.73 19.21 -2.72
C GLN A 20 3.22 19.73 -1.35
N ASN A 21 3.99 19.52 -0.28
CA ASN A 21 3.63 19.92 1.08
C ASN A 21 2.28 19.37 1.56
N LYS A 22 1.92 18.15 1.14
CA LYS A 22 0.69 17.45 1.57
C LYS A 22 0.89 16.76 2.92
N ILE A 23 1.36 17.50 3.93
CA ILE A 23 1.82 16.97 5.23
C ILE A 23 0.79 16.03 5.86
N ASN A 24 -0.48 16.44 5.96
CA ASN A 24 -1.54 15.62 6.57
C ASN A 24 -1.73 14.25 5.89
N ILE A 25 -1.53 14.17 4.57
CA ILE A 25 -1.62 12.91 3.81
C ILE A 25 -0.40 12.04 4.11
N VAL A 26 0.79 12.65 4.14
CA VAL A 26 2.06 11.97 4.42
C VAL A 26 2.05 11.36 5.83
N GLU A 27 1.67 12.15 6.85
CA GLU A 27 1.53 11.66 8.23
C GLU A 27 0.50 10.52 8.33
N LYS A 28 -0.59 10.62 7.58
CA LYS A 28 -1.59 9.55 7.55
C LYS A 28 -1.03 8.25 6.96
N ILE A 29 -0.24 8.34 5.89
CA ILE A 29 0.44 7.18 5.29
C ILE A 29 1.39 6.53 6.31
N ILE A 30 2.22 7.32 7.00
CA ILE A 30 3.14 6.81 8.03
C ILE A 30 2.37 6.07 9.13
N ASN A 31 1.30 6.68 9.66
CA ASN A 31 0.46 6.06 10.68
C ASN A 31 -0.16 4.74 10.21
N LEU A 32 -0.59 4.65 8.94
CA LEU A 32 -1.11 3.40 8.38
C LEU A 32 -0.02 2.33 8.28
N ILE A 33 1.21 2.70 7.91
CA ILE A 33 2.35 1.78 7.79
C ILE A 33 2.70 1.20 9.15
N GLU A 34 2.85 2.05 10.17
CA GLU A 34 3.13 1.61 11.54
C GLU A 34 2.04 0.68 12.07
N ASP A 35 0.77 1.00 11.81
CA ASP A 35 -0.35 0.15 12.20
C ASP A 35 -0.35 -1.19 11.45
N ILE A 36 0.01 -1.24 10.18
CA ILE A 36 0.15 -2.49 9.42
C ILE A 36 1.27 -3.36 10.02
N LEU A 37 2.39 -2.76 10.40
CA LEU A 37 3.51 -3.48 11.02
C LEU A 37 3.12 -4.07 12.38
N LYS A 38 2.28 -3.37 13.14
CA LYS A 38 1.86 -3.80 14.47
C LYS A 38 0.68 -4.78 14.45
N ASN A 39 -0.34 -4.50 13.64
CA ASN A 39 -1.64 -5.17 13.68
C ASN A 39 -1.88 -6.10 12.48
N GLY A 40 -0.99 -6.08 11.49
CA GLY A 40 -1.06 -6.92 10.29
C GLY A 40 -1.98 -6.37 9.20
N ALA A 41 -2.24 -7.21 8.20
CA ALA A 41 -2.82 -6.74 6.94
C ALA A 41 -4.31 -6.37 6.99
N LEU A 42 -5.13 -7.01 7.83
CA LEU A 42 -6.60 -6.87 7.83
C LEU A 42 -7.19 -6.29 9.13
N LYS A 43 -6.37 -5.75 10.02
CA LYS A 43 -6.81 -5.18 11.31
C LYS A 43 -6.23 -3.79 11.52
N GLY A 44 -6.95 -2.97 12.29
CA GLY A 44 -6.52 -1.64 12.70
C GLY A 44 -7.10 -0.52 11.85
N ILE A 45 -6.36 0.58 11.72
CA ILE A 45 -6.90 1.87 11.24
C ILE A 45 -7.02 1.95 9.71
N GLY A 46 -7.84 2.89 9.23
CA GLY A 46 -7.98 3.14 7.79
C GLY A 46 -8.92 2.17 7.07
N LYS A 47 -9.79 1.44 7.79
CA LYS A 47 -10.79 0.52 7.21
C LYS A 47 -10.13 -0.48 6.24
N PRO A 48 -9.30 -1.41 6.76
CA PRO A 48 -8.60 -2.37 5.91
C PRO A 48 -9.58 -3.26 5.16
N GLU A 49 -9.37 -3.40 3.85
CA GLU A 49 -10.20 -4.17 2.94
C GLU A 49 -9.32 -5.05 2.03
N ARG A 50 -9.70 -6.32 1.80
CA ARG A 50 -9.05 -7.17 0.80
C ARG A 50 -9.59 -6.84 -0.59
N LEU A 51 -8.70 -6.68 -1.56
CA LEU A 51 -9.08 -6.41 -2.94
C LEU A 51 -9.60 -7.66 -3.64
N LYS A 52 -10.68 -7.48 -4.41
CA LYS A 52 -11.26 -8.53 -5.26
C LYS A 52 -10.63 -8.49 -6.65
N HIS A 53 -10.74 -9.59 -7.38
CA HIS A 53 -10.28 -9.72 -8.78
C HIS A 53 -8.77 -9.51 -9.01
N THR A 54 -7.94 -9.78 -8.00
CA THR A 54 -6.47 -9.67 -8.03
C THR A 54 -5.76 -10.92 -8.55
N LYS A 55 -6.45 -11.76 -9.34
CA LYS A 55 -5.97 -13.07 -9.78
C LYS A 55 -5.50 -13.92 -8.59
N ASN A 56 -4.24 -14.37 -8.61
CA ASN A 56 -3.63 -15.23 -7.59
C ASN A 56 -2.88 -14.44 -6.50
N LYS A 57 -2.96 -13.10 -6.48
CA LYS A 57 -2.25 -12.25 -5.51
C LYS A 57 -3.23 -11.70 -4.48
N ILE A 58 -2.88 -11.71 -3.20
CA ILE A 58 -3.66 -11.09 -2.13
C ILE A 58 -3.18 -9.66 -1.89
N LEU A 59 -4.01 -8.71 -2.30
CA LEU A 59 -3.79 -7.29 -2.06
C LEU A 59 -4.80 -6.74 -1.06
N TYR A 60 -4.38 -5.69 -0.37
CA TYR A 60 -5.15 -4.97 0.63
C TYR A 60 -5.17 -3.49 0.31
N SER A 61 -6.21 -2.81 0.80
CA SER A 61 -6.31 -1.36 0.75
C SER A 61 -6.70 -0.79 2.11
N ARG A 62 -6.14 0.37 2.44
CA ARG A 62 -6.57 1.23 3.54
C ARG A 62 -6.82 2.65 3.04
N ARG A 63 -7.77 3.33 3.66
CA ARG A 63 -8.14 4.73 3.37
C ARG A 63 -7.12 5.67 4.00
N ILE A 64 -6.49 6.46 3.14
CA ILE A 64 -5.67 7.60 3.55
C ILE A 64 -6.63 8.78 3.81
N ASP A 65 -7.43 9.13 2.80
CA ASP A 65 -8.50 10.11 2.91
C ASP A 65 -9.74 9.64 2.10
N GLN A 66 -10.66 10.55 1.77
CA GLN A 66 -11.84 10.22 0.98
C GLN A 66 -11.46 9.63 -0.40
N TYR A 67 -10.40 10.15 -1.02
CA TYR A 67 -9.92 9.83 -2.36
C TYR A 67 -8.78 8.81 -2.41
N ASN A 68 -7.73 9.01 -1.60
CA ASN A 68 -6.49 8.27 -1.68
C ASN A 68 -6.55 6.95 -0.89
N ARG A 69 -5.89 5.92 -1.44
CA ARG A 69 -5.77 4.60 -0.82
C ARG A 69 -4.30 4.18 -0.72
N LEU A 70 -3.93 3.63 0.42
CA LEU A 70 -2.69 2.88 0.57
C LEU A 70 -2.98 1.44 0.12
N ILE A 71 -2.34 1.00 -0.95
CA ILE A 71 -2.46 -0.35 -1.51
C ILE A 71 -1.19 -1.12 -1.21
N TYR A 72 -1.33 -2.33 -0.68
CA TYR A 72 -0.18 -3.16 -0.29
C TYR A 72 -0.49 -4.65 -0.37
N GLY A 73 0.56 -5.46 -0.49
CA GLY A 73 0.52 -6.90 -0.32
C GLY A 73 1.43 -7.35 0.81
N ILE A 74 1.46 -8.65 1.09
CA ILE A 74 2.44 -9.27 1.99
C ILE A 74 3.31 -10.19 1.14
N GLU A 75 4.62 -9.96 1.13
CA GLU A 75 5.57 -10.84 0.44
C GLU A 75 5.49 -12.26 1.01
N ALA A 76 5.47 -13.25 0.12
CA ALA A 76 5.34 -14.65 0.51
C ALA A 76 6.57 -15.14 1.30
N GLU A 77 7.76 -14.83 0.81
CA GLU A 77 9.04 -15.27 1.38
C GLU A 77 9.34 -14.59 2.73
N THR A 78 9.22 -13.27 2.79
CA THR A 78 9.67 -12.48 3.95
C THR A 78 8.57 -12.25 4.97
N ASN A 79 7.30 -12.47 4.60
CA ASN A 79 6.12 -12.09 5.37
C ASN A 79 6.05 -10.58 5.70
N LYS A 80 6.68 -9.72 4.90
CA LYS A 80 6.72 -8.27 5.12
C LYS A 80 5.74 -7.52 4.21
N PRO A 81 5.23 -6.35 4.63
CA PRO A 81 4.44 -5.50 3.77
C PRO A 81 5.22 -4.99 2.56
N TYR A 82 4.58 -5.04 1.40
CA TYR A 82 5.05 -4.44 0.16
C TYR A 82 4.04 -3.39 -0.32
N PHE A 83 4.42 -2.12 -0.29
CA PHE A 83 3.54 -0.99 -0.64
C PHE A 83 3.57 -0.69 -2.14
N ILE A 84 2.39 -0.68 -2.78
CA ILE A 84 2.21 -0.74 -4.24
C ILE A 84 1.70 0.59 -4.81
N SER A 85 0.93 1.35 -4.02
CA SER A 85 0.52 2.72 -4.35
C SER A 85 0.02 3.45 -3.10
N CYS A 86 0.09 4.78 -3.10
CA CYS A 86 -0.45 5.63 -2.03
C CYS A 86 -1.29 6.81 -2.55
N ILE A 87 -1.64 6.85 -3.84
CA ILE A 87 -2.45 7.92 -4.44
C ILE A 87 -3.68 7.39 -5.19
N GLY A 88 -4.75 8.18 -5.18
CA GLY A 88 -5.99 7.92 -5.89
C GLY A 88 -6.83 6.76 -5.35
N HIS A 89 -7.94 6.52 -6.04
CA HIS A 89 -8.74 5.30 -5.93
C HIS A 89 -8.36 4.38 -7.07
N TYR A 90 -8.20 3.07 -6.83
CA TYR A 90 -8.15 1.95 -7.78
C TYR A 90 -8.00 2.31 -9.26
N LYS A 91 -7.06 3.19 -9.63
CA LYS A 91 -6.88 3.63 -10.99
C LYS A 91 -6.30 2.41 -11.68
N ASN A 92 -7.18 1.71 -12.37
CA ASN A 92 -6.98 0.48 -13.07
C ASN A 92 -6.29 -0.62 -12.24
N LEU A 93 -7.06 -1.57 -11.69
CA LEU A 93 -6.52 -2.76 -11.02
C LEU A 93 -5.43 -3.47 -11.85
N LYS A 94 -5.50 -3.38 -13.19
CA LYS A 94 -4.47 -3.91 -14.09
C LYS A 94 -3.12 -3.23 -13.91
N GLU A 95 -3.07 -1.92 -13.68
CA GLU A 95 -1.82 -1.18 -13.44
C GLU A 95 -1.21 -1.55 -12.09
N ILE A 96 -2.04 -1.64 -11.05
CA ILE A 96 -1.61 -2.14 -9.73
C ILE A 96 -1.02 -3.55 -9.83
N LEU A 97 -1.66 -4.44 -10.61
CA LEU A 97 -1.15 -5.81 -10.79
C LEU A 97 0.16 -5.87 -11.58
N LYS A 98 0.39 -4.97 -12.55
CA LYS A 98 1.68 -4.85 -13.27
C LYS A 98 2.81 -4.47 -12.32
N ARG A 99 2.57 -3.56 -11.37
CA ARG A 99 3.58 -3.13 -10.38
C ARG A 99 4.09 -4.24 -9.46
N VAL A 100 3.43 -5.39 -9.44
CA VAL A 100 3.80 -6.54 -8.60
C VAL A 100 3.94 -7.81 -9.42
N GLU A 101 4.07 -7.72 -10.74
CA GLU A 101 4.11 -8.91 -11.60
C GLU A 101 5.27 -9.86 -11.23
N ASP A 102 6.44 -9.27 -10.98
CA ASP A 102 7.68 -9.95 -10.61
C ASP A 102 7.82 -10.22 -9.10
N ILE A 103 6.76 -10.02 -8.33
CA ILE A 103 6.78 -10.17 -6.87
C ILE A 103 5.79 -11.25 -6.45
N GLU A 104 6.30 -12.18 -5.65
CA GLU A 104 5.48 -13.20 -5.02
C GLU A 104 4.84 -12.66 -3.74
N LEU A 105 3.54 -12.41 -3.85
CA LEU A 105 2.69 -12.01 -2.74
C LEU A 105 1.85 -13.20 -2.30
N LYS A 106 1.52 -13.25 -1.01
CA LYS A 106 0.57 -14.23 -0.46
C LYS A 106 -0.77 -14.22 -1.16
#